data_AF-A0A3C2E971-F1
#
_entry.id   AF-A0A3C2E971-F1
#
_cell.length_a   1.000
_cell.length_b   1.000
_cell.length_c   1.000
_cell.angle_alpha   90.00
_cell.angle_beta   90.00
_cell.angle_gamma   90.00
#
_symmetry.space_group_name_H-M   'P 1'
#
loop_
_entity.id
_entity.type
_entity.pdbx_description
1 polymer ?
#
loop_
_entity_poly.entity_id
_entity_poly.type
_entity_poly.pdbx_seq_one_letter_code
_entity_poly.pdbx_strand_id
1 'polypeptide(L)' 'MPMRMIFLTLTGALVALGLSVAAVSLAQGLVDQAIAFAWPSLGAALAASLAWPAMRGSTPS' A
#
# COMPACT_ATOMS: atom_id res chain seq x y z
N MET A 1 -12.07 16.75 3.89
CA MET A 1 -10.88 16.60 3.01
C MET A 1 -9.60 16.12 3.72
N PRO A 2 -9.18 16.62 4.90
CA PRO A 2 -7.86 16.24 5.47
C PRO A 2 -7.76 14.76 5.83
N MET A 3 -8.83 14.18 6.37
CA MET A 3 -8.88 12.76 6.76
C MET A 3 -8.62 11.80 5.58
N ARG A 4 -9.02 12.19 4.36
CA ARG A 4 -8.83 11.39 3.15
C ARG A 4 -7.38 11.39 2.69
N MET A 5 -6.72 12.54 2.72
CA MET A 5 -5.27 12.63 2.44
C MET A 5 -4.48 11.86 3.48
N ILE A 6 -4.80 12.02 4.77
CA ILE A 6 -4.16 11.27 5.86
C ILE A 6 -4.26 9.76 5.62
N PHE A 7 -5.44 9.26 5.22
CA PHE A 7 -5.64 7.83 4.96
C PHE A 7 -4.82 7.32 3.77
N LEU A 8 -4.75 8.09 2.67
CA LEU A 8 -3.95 7.75 1.50
C LEU A 8 -2.45 7.76 1.83
N THR A 9 -1.98 8.76 2.58
CA THR A 9 -0.58 8.87 2.99
C THR A 9 -0.19 7.72 3.92
N LEU A 10 -1.04 7.37 4.90
CA LEU A 10 -0.81 6.24 5.80
C LEU A 10 -0.78 4.91 5.04
N THR A 11 -1.74 4.70 4.14
CA THR A 11 -1.78 3.49 3.30
C THR A 11 -0.53 3.38 2.44
N GLY A 12 -0.12 4.47 1.78
CA GLY A 12 1.11 4.52 0.99
C GLY A 12 2.37 4.25 1.81
N ALA A 13 2.47 4.81 3.02
CA ALA A 13 3.59 4.58 3.92
C ALA A 13 3.67 3.12 4.39
N LEU A 14 2.53 2.51 4.73
CA LEU A 14 2.45 1.10 5.14
C LEU A 14 2.83 0.14 4.01
N VAL A 15 2.38 0.42 2.79
CA VAL A 15 2.76 -0.34 1.58
C VAL A 15 4.27 -0.26 1.35
N ALA A 16 4.84 0.94 1.40
CA ALA A 16 6.27 1.13 1.20
C ALA A 16 7.12 0.43 2.27
N LEU A 17 6.69 0.50 3.53
CA LEU A 17 7.34 -0.22 4.63
C LEU A 17 7.29 -1.73 4.43
N GLY A 18 6.11 -2.30 4.15
CA GLY A 18 5.98 -3.75 3.98
C GLY A 18 6.76 -4.28 2.77
N LEU A 19 6.81 -3.55 1.65
CA LEU A 19 7.68 -3.88 0.52
C LEU A 19 9.17 -3.77 0.87
N SER A 20 9.57 -2.79 1.66
CA SER A 20 10.97 -2.63 2.09
C SER A 20 11.41 -3.79 2.98
N VAL A 21 10.57 -4.18 3.95
CA VAL A 21 10.83 -5.35 4.81
C VAL A 21 10.91 -6.62 3.97
N ALA A 22 9.98 -6.81 3.02
CA ALA A 22 10.01 -7.96 2.12
C ALA A 22 11.30 -8.02 1.28
N ALA A 23 11.76 -6.88 0.75
CA ALA A 23 13.00 -6.81 -0.02
C ALA A 23 14.23 -7.14 0.82
N VAL A 24 14.30 -6.63 2.07
CA VAL A 24 15.39 -6.96 3.01
C VAL A 24 15.36 -8.43 3.40
N SER A 25 14.18 -8.98 3.73
CA SER A 25 14.02 -10.41 4.03
C SER A 25 14.46 -11.28 2.86
N LEU A 26 14.14 -10.89 1.62
CA LEU A 26 14.59 -11.61 0.42
C LEU A 26 16.11 -11.56 0.25
N ALA A 27 16.73 -10.40 0.47
CA ALA A 27 18.18 -10.24 0.42
C ALA A 27 18.93 -11.08 1.47
N GLN A 28 18.26 -11.41 2.58
CA GLN A 28 18.79 -12.26 3.65
C GLN A 28 18.45 -13.76 3.47
N GLY A 29 17.75 -14.14 2.40
CA GLY A 29 17.33 -15.53 2.16
C GLY A 29 16.11 -15.97 2.96
N LEU A 30 15.42 -15.06 3.64
CA LEU A 30 14.21 -15.31 4.46
C LEU A 30 12.95 -15.25 3.57
N VAL A 31 12.83 -16.19 2.64
CA VAL A 31 11.80 -16.19 1.59
C VAL A 31 10.37 -16.21 2.16
N ASP A 32 10.11 -17.01 3.19
CA ASP A 32 8.76 -17.09 3.80
C ASP A 32 8.32 -15.76 4.41
N GLN A 33 9.24 -15.05 5.07
CA GLN A 33 8.97 -13.69 5.58
C GLN A 33 8.81 -12.69 4.46
N ALA A 34 9.62 -12.78 3.40
CA ALA A 34 9.50 -11.90 2.25
C ALA A 34 8.10 -12.00 1.62
N ILE A 35 7.57 -13.21 1.45
CA ILE A 35 6.22 -13.44 0.93
C ILE A 35 5.16 -12.94 1.92
N ALA A 36 5.33 -13.23 3.21
CA ALA A 36 4.39 -12.81 4.25
C ALA A 36 4.23 -11.28 4.32
N PHE A 37 5.28 -10.50 4.04
CA PHE A 37 5.21 -9.04 4.00
C PHE A 37 4.87 -8.46 2.62
N ALA A 38 5.30 -9.11 1.53
CA ALA A 38 5.03 -8.64 0.17
C ALA A 38 3.54 -8.75 -0.19
N TRP A 39 2.89 -9.87 0.16
CA TRP A 39 1.52 -10.14 -0.27
C TRP A 39 0.49 -9.13 0.27
N PRO A 40 0.45 -8.81 1.57
CA PRO A 40 -0.45 -7.79 2.10
C PRO A 40 -0.14 -6.40 1.54
N SER A 41 1.14 -6.10 1.31
CA SER A 41 1.58 -4.79 0.81
C SER A 41 1.14 -4.57 -0.65
N LEU A 42 1.28 -5.58 -1.50
CA LEU A 42 0.78 -5.55 -2.88
C LEU A 42 -0.76 -5.47 -2.91
N GLY A 43 -1.44 -6.22 -2.05
CA GLY A 43 -2.91 -6.16 -1.91
C GLY A 43 -3.38 -4.76 -1.50
N ALA A 44 -2.73 -4.14 -0.51
CA ALA A 44 -3.04 -2.79 -0.07
C ALA A 44 -2.74 -1.74 -1.16
N ALA A 45 -1.64 -1.89 -1.91
CA ALA A 45 -1.31 -1.03 -3.03
C ALA A 45 -2.38 -1.09 -4.14
N LEU A 46 -2.83 -2.31 -4.46
CA LEU A 46 -3.89 -2.54 -5.45
C LEU A 46 -5.23 -1.97 -4.96
N ALA A 47 -5.61 -2.20 -3.70
CA ALA A 47 -6.83 -1.65 -3.14
C ALA A 47 -6.82 -0.11 -3.15
N ALA A 48 -5.68 0.51 -2.81
CA ALA A 48 -5.51 1.95 -2.86
C ALA A 48 -5.57 2.50 -4.30
N SER A 49 -4.99 1.81 -5.28
CA SER A 49 -5.01 2.22 -6.69
C SER A 49 -6.41 2.10 -7.30
N LEU A 50 -7.16 1.05 -6.95
CA LEU A 50 -8.54 0.84 -7.36
C LEU A 50 -9.53 1.79 -6.67
N ALA A 51 -9.21 2.28 -5.47
CA ALA A 51 -10.00 3.32 -4.81
C ALA A 51 -9.82 4.71 -5.44
N TRP A 52 -8.77 4.93 -6.23
CA TRP A 52 -8.43 6.24 -6.80
C TRP A 52 -9.43 6.77 -7.84
N PRO A 53 -9.97 5.98 -8.79
CA PRO A 53 -10.96 6.46 -9.77
C PRO A 53 -12.29 6.85 -9.12
N ALA A 54 -12.75 6.11 -8.11
CA ALA A 54 -13.98 6.40 -7.36
C ALA A 54 -13.92 7.76 -6.64
N MET A 55 -12.72 8.31 -6.43
CA MET A 55 -12.50 9.61 -5.77
C MET A 55 -12.56 10.83 -6.70
N ARG A 56 -12.52 10.65 -8.04
CA ARG A 56 -12.56 11.77 -9.01
C ARG A 56 -13.97 12.20 -9.42
N GLY A 57 -15.01 11.40 -9.15
CA GLY A 57 -16.39 11.68 -9.58
C GLY A 57 -17.22 12.59 -8.66
N SER A 58 -16.64 13.19 -7.62
CA SER A 58 -17.36 14.05 -6.66
C SER A 58 -17.03 15.54 -6.85
N THR A 59 -17.19 16.03 -8.08
CA THR A 59 -17.32 17.48 -8.34
C THR A 59 -18.82 17.81 -8.39
N PRO A 60 -19.40 18.47 -7.37
CA PRO A 60 -20.75 19.02 -7.51
C PRO A 60 -20.70 20.14 -8.55
N SER A 61 -21.57 20.03 -9.56
CA SER A 61 -21.87 21.06 -10.56
C SER A 61 -22.49 22.30 -9.94
#